data_AF-A0A3C2ACS2-F1
#
_entry.id   AF-A0A3C2ACS2-F1
#
_cell.length_a   1.000
_cell.length_b   1.000
_cell.length_c   1.000
_cell.angle_alpha   90.00
_cell.angle_beta   90.00
_cell.angle_gamma   90.00
#
_symmetry.space_group_name_H-M   'P 1'
#
loop_
_entity.id
_entity.type
_entity.pdbx_description
1 polymer ?
#
loop_
_entity_poly.entity_id
_entity_poly.type
_entity_poly.pdbx_seq_one_letter_code
_entity_poly.pdbx_strand_id
1 'polypeptide(L)'
;MSFLSNETLSELLFFVLHFLHLSLPLGMIIIVGIHVMRCSRPFIVPPKVITISVLAILLVMSLIKPAVSVQPADLSRLPIDAPFDWFYFFLFPIKALLPKTIFWSFTIGLTVILFVMPWLKRHMASPAEVILENCTGCDQCNKDCPYGAIYMQPRTNNSLYKMEAVVKTERCASCGICFGSCDFNAIKMDGLTDIQIKEKIACLLSEISDDKMPKILGLICGQSINTGETQDELKDMPNVKTVSFPCIGMIHPSFVEYGLDSGADGVFIWGCVNGDCHYREGNTWLQSRLDGKRPPILRKGVDIRRVRGYWFSSIHKDKLKEEINLFERELIAYEDKNPPFPHLANGGKGDFGDKKSIFKRGAVISSIIILSMFSILFLSDMPKYPFSNKGMSLIKFTFKYSGKHRTEQRELTERETKDILMHMRRTNSPFSKMRMVGKRERLPIYVELELDNRNILSKTYYPAGLRKDIPTFVYEEIPVSPGRHYIKIKMRDSKDTNQFDYFIEKEIEVMPERTFVMDASTVFSEGQKD
;
A
#
# COMPACT_ATOMS: atom_id res chain seq x y z
N MET A 1 35.29 -10.37 10.37
CA MET A 1 34.04 -9.86 9.76
C MET A 1 33.10 -11.04 9.56
N SER A 2 31.77 -10.88 9.73
CA SER A 2 30.83 -12.03 9.87
C SER A 2 30.42 -12.77 8.60
N PHE A 3 31.03 -12.49 7.44
CA PHE A 3 30.65 -13.08 6.13
C PHE A 3 31.85 -13.41 5.25
N LEU A 4 33.01 -13.67 5.85
CA LEU A 4 34.22 -13.98 5.09
C LEU A 4 34.31 -15.46 4.76
N SER A 5 34.13 -16.30 5.78
CA SER A 5 34.22 -17.76 5.71
C SER A 5 33.09 -18.40 6.52
N ASN A 6 32.86 -19.70 6.31
CA ASN A 6 31.84 -20.44 7.07
C ASN A 6 32.10 -20.40 8.59
N GLU A 7 33.37 -20.34 9.01
CA GLU A 7 33.76 -20.27 10.42
C GLU A 7 33.48 -18.91 11.08
N THR A 8 33.37 -17.84 10.27
CA THR A 8 33.12 -16.48 10.79
C THR A 8 31.64 -16.12 10.85
N LEU A 9 30.75 -17.00 10.37
CA LEU A 9 29.31 -16.84 10.50
C LEU A 9 28.92 -17.01 11.97
N SER A 10 28.40 -15.94 12.57
CA SER A 10 28.05 -15.93 13.99
C SER A 10 26.67 -16.51 14.22
N GLU A 11 26.53 -17.39 15.22
CA GLU A 11 25.21 -17.87 15.69
C GLU A 11 24.29 -16.73 16.12
N LEU A 12 24.86 -15.65 16.69
CA LEU A 12 24.10 -14.46 17.09
C LEU A 12 23.40 -13.80 15.89
N LEU A 13 24.02 -13.81 14.71
CA LEU A 13 23.41 -13.27 13.49
C LEU A 13 22.11 -14.04 13.17
N PHE A 14 22.18 -15.37 13.14
CA PHE A 14 21.02 -16.21 12.84
C PHE A 14 19.93 -16.08 13.90
N PHE A 15 20.31 -16.00 15.18
CA PHE A 15 19.36 -15.73 16.25
C PHE A 15 18.64 -14.39 16.04
N VAL A 16 19.38 -13.30 15.77
CA VAL A 16 18.79 -11.97 15.54
C VAL A 16 17.90 -11.97 14.30
N LEU A 17 18.34 -12.57 13.19
CA LEU A 17 17.54 -12.67 11.96
C LEU A 17 16.26 -13.46 12.20
N HIS A 18 16.33 -14.59 12.90
CA HIS A 18 15.16 -15.41 13.23
C HIS A 18 14.20 -14.66 14.16
N PHE A 19 14.73 -14.00 15.19
CA PHE A 19 13.93 -13.17 16.10
C PHE A 19 13.23 -12.04 15.36
N LEU A 20 13.91 -11.31 14.47
CA LEU A 20 13.31 -10.26 13.65
C LEU A 20 12.27 -10.83 12.68
N HIS A 21 12.55 -11.97 12.05
CA HIS A 21 11.62 -12.63 11.13
C HIS A 21 10.32 -13.07 11.83
N LEU A 22 10.37 -13.47 13.10
CA LEU A 22 9.18 -13.84 13.87
C LEU A 22 8.46 -12.62 14.48
N SER A 23 9.22 -11.69 15.06
CA SER A 23 8.66 -10.55 15.80
C SER A 23 8.05 -9.50 14.88
N LEU A 24 8.62 -9.23 13.71
CA LEU A 24 8.11 -8.21 12.78
C LEU A 24 6.71 -8.57 12.25
N PRO A 25 6.42 -9.77 11.71
CA PRO A 25 5.08 -10.15 11.28
C PRO A 25 4.07 -10.16 12.43
N LEU A 26 4.46 -10.63 13.62
CA LEU A 26 3.57 -10.62 14.79
C LEU A 26 3.20 -9.19 15.19
N GLY A 27 4.18 -8.27 15.21
CA GLY A 27 3.94 -6.86 15.43
C GLY A 27 3.03 -6.25 14.36
N MET A 28 3.23 -6.60 13.09
CA MET A 28 2.38 -6.16 11.98
C MET A 28 0.93 -6.62 12.14
N ILE A 29 0.69 -7.86 12.57
CA ILE A 29 -0.68 -8.37 12.84
C ILE A 29 -1.35 -7.53 13.94
N ILE A 30 -0.63 -7.19 15.01
CA ILE A 30 -1.16 -6.35 16.09
C ILE A 30 -1.48 -4.95 15.58
N ILE A 31 -0.57 -4.32 14.82
CA ILE A 31 -0.76 -2.99 14.25
C ILE A 31 -1.95 -2.95 13.29
N VAL A 32 -2.04 -3.94 12.39
CA VAL A 32 -3.19 -4.08 11.47
C VAL A 32 -4.48 -4.31 12.25
N GLY A 33 -4.44 -5.11 13.31
CA GLY A 33 -5.57 -5.31 14.23
C GLY A 33 -6.05 -3.98 14.84
N ILE A 34 -5.13 -3.18 15.39
CA ILE A 34 -5.45 -1.84 15.92
C ILE A 34 -6.00 -0.91 14.83
N HIS A 35 -5.44 -0.96 13.62
CA HIS A 35 -5.92 -0.18 12.48
C HIS A 35 -7.36 -0.57 12.09
N VAL A 36 -7.65 -1.86 11.98
CA VAL A 36 -8.97 -2.39 11.65
C VAL A 36 -9.99 -2.06 12.75
N MET A 37 -9.60 -2.13 14.03
CA MET A 37 -10.46 -1.71 15.15
C MET A 37 -10.82 -0.22 15.14
N ARG A 38 -10.02 0.61 14.46
CA ARG A 38 -10.34 2.04 14.26
C ARG A 38 -11.28 2.29 13.09
N CYS A 39 -11.52 1.30 12.24
CA CYS A 39 -12.48 1.41 11.16
C CYS A 39 -13.88 1.07 11.70
N SER A 40 -14.88 1.89 11.34
CA SER A 40 -16.29 1.54 11.58
C SER A 40 -16.69 0.41 10.62
N ARG A 41 -17.29 -0.66 11.16
CA ARG A 41 -17.86 -1.80 10.40
C ARG A 41 -16.94 -2.35 9.28
N PRO A 42 -15.69 -2.74 9.58
CA PRO A 42 -14.78 -3.25 8.55
C PRO A 42 -15.21 -4.64 8.10
N PHE A 43 -15.20 -4.86 6.79
CA PHE A 43 -15.39 -6.19 6.22
C PHE A 43 -14.04 -6.91 6.17
N ILE A 44 -13.81 -7.81 7.13
CA ILE A 44 -12.50 -8.50 7.30
C ILE A 44 -12.46 -9.84 6.56
N VAL A 45 -13.61 -10.45 6.29
CA VAL A 45 -13.69 -11.80 5.73
C VAL A 45 -14.08 -11.72 4.26
N PRO A 46 -13.20 -12.03 3.30
CA PRO A 46 -13.56 -12.01 1.88
C PRO A 46 -14.66 -13.05 1.56
N PRO A 47 -15.39 -12.88 0.44
CA PRO A 47 -16.41 -13.83 0.00
C PRO A 47 -15.86 -15.26 -0.10
N LYS A 48 -16.63 -16.25 0.40
CA LYS A 48 -16.23 -17.66 0.45
C LYS A 48 -15.72 -18.21 -0.88
N VAL A 49 -16.33 -17.80 -2.00
CA VAL A 49 -15.93 -18.22 -3.34
C VAL A 49 -14.49 -17.83 -3.64
N ILE A 50 -14.09 -16.59 -3.31
CA ILE A 50 -12.73 -16.11 -3.51
C ILE A 50 -11.78 -16.85 -2.59
N THR A 51 -12.13 -17.00 -1.30
CA THR A 51 -11.30 -17.70 -0.32
C THR A 51 -11.01 -19.15 -0.73
N ILE A 52 -12.05 -19.90 -1.11
CA ILE A 52 -11.92 -21.30 -1.54
C ILE A 52 -11.13 -21.39 -2.85
N SER A 53 -11.38 -20.49 -3.80
CA SER A 53 -10.68 -20.49 -5.09
C SER A 53 -9.19 -20.20 -4.92
N VAL A 54 -8.83 -19.16 -4.16
CA VAL A 54 -7.42 -18.82 -3.88
C VAL A 54 -6.74 -19.95 -3.11
N LEU A 55 -7.38 -20.52 -2.10
CA LEU A 55 -6.83 -21.66 -1.35
C LEU A 55 -6.60 -22.87 -2.25
N ALA A 56 -7.57 -23.21 -3.11
CA ALA A 56 -7.44 -24.32 -4.04
C ALA A 56 -6.29 -24.10 -5.04
N ILE A 57 -6.17 -22.88 -5.59
CA ILE A 57 -5.07 -22.51 -6.48
C ILE A 57 -3.72 -22.65 -5.77
N LEU A 58 -3.58 -22.10 -4.55
CA LEU A 58 -2.34 -22.20 -3.77
C LEU A 58 -1.97 -23.66 -3.44
N LEU A 59 -2.95 -24.50 -3.09
CA LEU A 59 -2.74 -25.92 -2.85
C LEU A 59 -2.27 -26.65 -4.12
N VAL A 60 -2.96 -26.43 -5.25
CA VAL A 60 -2.57 -27.01 -6.54
C VAL A 60 -1.16 -26.58 -6.93
N MET A 61 -0.81 -25.31 -6.76
CA MET A 61 0.53 -24.80 -7.05
C MET A 61 1.60 -25.38 -6.14
N SER A 62 1.31 -25.51 -4.84
CA SER A 62 2.22 -26.16 -3.89
C SER A 62 2.50 -27.62 -4.25
N LEU A 63 1.55 -28.29 -4.93
CA LEU A 63 1.73 -29.66 -5.43
C LEU A 63 2.48 -29.70 -6.76
N ILE A 64 2.22 -28.76 -7.67
CA ILE A 64 2.88 -28.71 -8.99
C ILE A 64 4.35 -28.29 -8.88
N LYS A 65 4.65 -27.27 -8.07
CA LYS A 65 5.99 -26.72 -7.92
C LYS A 65 6.25 -26.39 -6.44
N PRO A 66 6.61 -27.40 -5.62
CA PRO A 66 6.87 -27.18 -4.20
C PRO A 66 8.09 -26.25 -4.02
N ALA A 67 8.00 -25.36 -3.04
CA ALA A 67 9.12 -24.53 -2.63
C ALA A 67 10.14 -25.38 -1.87
N VAL A 68 11.19 -25.81 -2.55
CA VAL A 68 12.27 -26.61 -1.98
C VAL A 68 13.42 -25.70 -1.54
N SER A 69 14.02 -26.02 -0.39
CA SER A 69 15.29 -25.41 0.00
C SER A 69 16.40 -25.88 -0.95
N VAL A 70 17.26 -24.95 -1.33
CA VAL A 70 18.43 -25.22 -2.18
C VAL A 70 19.55 -25.82 -1.31
N GLN A 71 20.71 -26.10 -1.92
CA GLN A 71 21.91 -26.53 -1.23
C GLN A 71 22.25 -25.63 -0.04
N PRO A 72 22.84 -26.18 1.05
CA PRO A 72 23.33 -25.39 2.18
C PRO A 72 24.27 -24.28 1.72
N ALA A 73 24.16 -23.11 2.36
CA ALA A 73 25.03 -21.98 2.06
C ALA A 73 26.49 -22.33 2.39
N ASP A 74 27.38 -22.16 1.41
CA ASP A 74 28.82 -22.40 1.54
C ASP A 74 29.59 -21.20 0.97
N LEU A 75 30.17 -20.37 1.84
CA LEU A 75 30.92 -19.17 1.48
C LEU A 75 32.24 -19.48 0.74
N SER A 76 32.68 -20.74 0.72
CA SER A 76 33.87 -21.17 -0.02
C SER A 76 33.60 -21.42 -1.50
N ARG A 77 32.33 -21.46 -1.94
CA ARG A 77 31.92 -21.66 -3.32
C ARG A 77 31.35 -20.40 -3.93
N LEU A 78 31.57 -20.18 -5.22
CA LEU A 78 30.97 -19.07 -5.94
C LEU A 78 29.51 -19.39 -6.31
N PRO A 79 28.57 -18.45 -6.06
CA PRO A 79 27.19 -18.63 -6.48
C PRO A 79 27.08 -18.38 -7.99
N ILE A 80 27.17 -19.43 -8.80
CA ILE A 80 27.06 -19.33 -10.26
C ILE A 80 25.60 -19.52 -10.72
N ASP A 81 24.94 -20.54 -10.18
CA ASP A 81 23.58 -20.96 -10.55
C ASP A 81 22.60 -20.80 -9.37
N ALA A 82 22.82 -19.80 -8.50
CA ALA A 82 21.93 -19.52 -7.40
C ALA A 82 20.58 -18.96 -7.91
N PRO A 83 19.43 -19.47 -7.42
CA PRO A 83 18.13 -18.93 -7.81
C PRO A 83 18.00 -17.47 -7.37
N PHE A 84 17.39 -16.66 -8.23
CA PHE A 84 17.22 -15.24 -8.01
C PHE A 84 15.74 -14.90 -8.08
N ASP A 85 15.17 -14.55 -6.93
CA ASP A 85 13.77 -14.19 -6.83
C ASP A 85 13.56 -12.76 -7.37
N TRP A 86 13.05 -12.64 -8.59
CA TRP A 86 12.81 -11.33 -9.20
C TRP A 86 11.70 -10.54 -8.49
N PHE A 87 10.78 -11.19 -7.79
CA PHE A 87 9.70 -10.48 -7.10
C PHE A 87 10.24 -9.65 -5.94
N TYR A 88 11.14 -10.23 -5.12
CA TYR A 88 11.75 -9.51 -4.00
C TYR A 88 13.01 -8.72 -4.40
N PHE A 89 13.76 -9.19 -5.40
CA PHE A 89 15.05 -8.60 -5.77
C PHE A 89 15.03 -7.78 -7.07
N PHE A 90 13.87 -7.37 -7.60
CA PHE A 90 13.79 -6.60 -8.87
C PHE A 90 14.68 -5.34 -8.92
N LEU A 91 14.97 -4.70 -7.78
CA LEU A 91 15.87 -3.53 -7.71
C LEU A 91 17.35 -3.89 -7.75
N PHE A 92 17.72 -5.16 -7.51
CA PHE A 92 19.11 -5.58 -7.38
C PHE A 92 19.92 -5.42 -8.69
N PRO A 93 19.41 -5.75 -9.89
CA PRO A 93 20.15 -5.53 -11.14
C PRO A 93 20.37 -4.04 -11.42
N ILE A 94 19.41 -3.19 -11.03
CA ILE A 94 19.50 -1.73 -11.21
C ILE A 94 20.67 -1.16 -10.38
N LYS A 95 20.96 -1.74 -9.22
CA LYS A 95 22.13 -1.39 -8.40
C LYS A 95 23.45 -1.59 -9.17
N ALA A 96 23.53 -2.58 -10.07
CA ALA A 96 24.73 -2.82 -10.87
C ALA A 96 24.93 -1.78 -11.98
N LEU A 97 23.86 -1.11 -12.43
CA LEU A 97 23.88 -0.13 -13.52
C LEU A 97 24.07 1.31 -13.04
N LEU A 98 23.71 1.61 -11.79
CA LEU A 98 23.73 2.98 -11.24
C LEU A 98 24.85 3.20 -10.22
N PRO A 99 25.44 4.41 -10.17
CA PRO A 99 26.27 4.82 -9.05
C PRO A 99 25.53 4.67 -7.71
N LYS A 100 26.25 4.23 -6.66
CA LYS A 100 25.68 3.96 -5.32
C LYS A 100 24.85 5.14 -4.78
N THR A 101 25.31 6.37 -4.99
CA THR A 101 24.62 7.58 -4.54
C THR A 101 23.26 7.74 -5.21
N ILE A 102 23.22 7.64 -6.55
CA ILE A 102 21.99 7.78 -7.34
C ILE A 102 20.99 6.69 -6.98
N PHE A 103 21.45 5.44 -6.88
CA PHE A 103 20.60 4.30 -6.50
C PHE A 103 19.91 4.53 -5.14
N TRP A 104 20.67 4.92 -4.11
CA TRP A 104 20.12 5.16 -2.77
C TRP A 104 19.23 6.41 -2.73
N SER A 105 19.62 7.51 -3.39
CA SER A 105 18.79 8.71 -3.48
C SER A 105 17.44 8.43 -4.12
N PHE A 106 17.41 7.67 -5.23
CA PHE A 106 16.18 7.29 -5.90
C PHE A 106 15.30 6.39 -5.01
N THR A 107 15.87 5.34 -4.43
CA THR A 107 15.12 4.37 -3.63
C THR A 107 14.50 5.01 -2.38
N ILE A 108 15.28 5.82 -1.67
CA ILE A 108 14.80 6.56 -0.49
C ILE A 108 13.77 7.61 -0.91
N GLY A 109 14.05 8.36 -1.98
CA GLY A 109 13.13 9.38 -2.51
C GLY A 109 11.77 8.81 -2.88
N LEU A 110 11.73 7.70 -3.63
CA LEU A 110 10.49 7.02 -4.00
C LEU A 110 9.73 6.52 -2.77
N THR A 111 10.43 5.94 -1.80
CA THR A 111 9.82 5.47 -0.55
C THR A 111 9.18 6.62 0.23
N VAL A 112 9.87 7.75 0.36
CA VAL A 112 9.34 8.95 1.02
C VAL A 112 8.15 9.52 0.26
N ILE A 113 8.20 9.57 -1.07
CA ILE A 113 7.06 10.04 -1.89
C ILE A 113 5.84 9.14 -1.67
N LEU A 114 5.98 7.82 -1.77
CA LEU A 114 4.89 6.88 -1.53
C LEU A 114 4.35 6.98 -0.10
N PHE A 115 5.23 7.23 0.88
CA PHE A 115 4.84 7.45 2.26
C PHE A 115 4.13 8.80 2.48
N VAL A 116 4.49 9.87 1.78
CA VAL A 116 3.87 11.20 1.98
C VAL A 116 2.61 11.38 1.11
N MET A 117 2.51 10.66 -0.01
CA MET A 117 1.43 10.77 -0.98
C MET A 117 0.01 10.69 -0.40
N PRO A 118 -0.33 9.76 0.53
CA PRO A 118 -1.66 9.71 1.12
C PRO A 118 -2.07 10.96 1.93
N TRP A 119 -1.11 11.77 2.36
CA TRP A 119 -1.36 13.00 3.13
C TRP A 119 -1.41 14.26 2.26
N LEU A 120 -0.89 14.21 1.02
CA LEU A 120 -0.84 15.34 0.09
C LEU A 120 -2.21 15.69 -0.52
N LYS A 121 -3.13 14.72 -0.66
CA LYS A 121 -4.47 14.92 -1.23
C LYS A 121 -5.57 14.57 -0.23
N ARG A 122 -5.78 15.42 0.76
CA ARG A 122 -7.01 15.37 1.59
C ARG A 122 -8.09 16.22 0.93
N HIS A 123 -8.90 15.63 0.04
CA HIS A 123 -10.17 16.24 -0.33
C HIS A 123 -11.13 16.08 0.85
N MET A 124 -11.33 17.15 1.63
CA MET A 124 -12.39 17.19 2.64
C MET A 124 -13.64 17.74 1.96
N ALA A 125 -14.56 16.85 1.61
CA ALA A 125 -15.91 17.25 1.21
C ALA A 125 -16.61 17.92 2.40
N SER A 126 -17.49 18.90 2.13
CA SER A 126 -18.23 19.62 3.16
C SER A 126 -19.04 18.64 4.03
N PRO A 127 -18.88 18.65 5.36
CA PRO A 127 -19.54 17.67 6.24
C PRO A 127 -21.05 17.91 6.31
N ALA A 128 -21.79 16.87 6.72
CA ALA A 128 -23.22 17.03 7.03
C ALA A 128 -23.39 17.89 8.29
N GLU A 129 -24.43 18.73 8.32
CA GLU A 129 -24.77 19.57 9.46
C GLU A 129 -26.16 19.22 10.00
N VAL A 130 -26.32 19.27 11.31
CA VAL A 130 -27.58 18.95 12.00
C VAL A 130 -28.32 20.25 12.31
N ILE A 131 -29.54 20.36 11.81
CA ILE A 131 -30.48 21.44 12.17
C ILE A 131 -31.13 21.03 13.49
N LEU A 132 -30.63 21.59 14.59
CA LEU A 132 -31.08 21.20 15.94
C LEU A 132 -32.59 21.39 16.11
N GLU A 133 -33.18 22.46 15.59
CA GLU A 133 -34.62 22.74 15.69
C GLU A 133 -35.50 21.57 15.23
N ASN A 134 -35.09 20.90 14.15
CA ASN A 134 -35.81 19.77 13.57
C ASN A 134 -35.40 18.42 14.19
N CYS A 135 -34.27 18.36 14.90
CA CYS A 135 -33.74 17.11 15.43
C CYS A 135 -34.58 16.59 16.60
N THR A 136 -35.13 15.40 16.46
CA THR A 136 -35.92 14.71 17.50
C THR A 136 -35.11 13.77 18.40
N GLY A 137 -33.85 13.52 18.04
CA GLY A 137 -32.99 12.61 18.80
C GLY A 137 -33.29 11.11 18.60
N CYS A 138 -33.97 10.72 17.52
CA CYS A 138 -34.41 9.34 17.25
C CYS A 138 -33.32 8.32 16.90
N ASP A 139 -32.05 8.74 16.81
CA ASP A 139 -30.85 7.88 16.61
C ASP A 139 -30.75 7.13 15.26
N GLN A 140 -31.70 7.29 14.33
CA GLN A 140 -31.68 6.60 13.04
C GLN A 140 -30.47 6.99 12.16
N CYS A 141 -30.13 8.27 12.10
CA CYS A 141 -28.98 8.77 11.33
C CYS A 141 -27.63 8.24 11.86
N ASN A 142 -27.51 8.02 13.18
CA ASN A 142 -26.35 7.38 13.80
C ASN A 142 -26.25 5.90 13.38
N LYS A 143 -27.36 5.16 13.48
CA LYS A 143 -27.42 3.75 13.06
C LYS A 143 -27.09 3.53 11.58
N ASP A 144 -27.49 4.47 10.73
CA ASP A 144 -27.28 4.38 9.27
C ASP A 144 -25.88 4.82 8.84
N CYS A 145 -25.14 5.56 9.67
CA CYS A 145 -23.83 6.09 9.29
C CYS A 145 -22.76 4.98 9.27
N PRO A 146 -22.25 4.56 8.09
CA PRO A 146 -21.30 3.46 8.01
C PRO A 146 -19.90 3.86 8.49
N TYR A 147 -19.65 5.16 8.66
CA TYR A 147 -18.38 5.72 9.12
C TYR A 147 -18.32 6.00 10.62
N GLY A 148 -19.45 5.84 11.35
CA GLY A 148 -19.52 6.23 12.76
C GLY A 148 -19.19 7.72 12.96
N ALA A 149 -19.61 8.54 11.99
CA ALA A 149 -19.42 9.98 11.98
C ALA A 149 -20.54 10.71 12.73
N ILE A 150 -21.65 10.06 13.05
CA ILE A 150 -22.73 10.64 13.85
C ILE A 150 -22.73 9.93 15.20
N TYR A 151 -22.99 10.67 16.26
CA TYR A 151 -23.24 10.12 17.59
C TYR A 151 -24.31 10.95 18.29
N MET A 152 -24.98 10.34 19.26
CA MET A 152 -26.01 11.01 20.04
C MET A 152 -25.40 11.53 21.33
N GLN A 153 -25.75 12.77 21.71
CA GLN A 153 -25.37 13.36 22.99
C GLN A 153 -26.57 13.96 23.70
N PRO A 154 -26.51 14.15 25.03
CA PRO A 154 -27.52 14.91 25.76
C PRO A 154 -27.65 16.32 25.19
N ARG A 155 -28.89 16.75 25.01
CA ARG A 155 -29.20 18.02 24.36
C ARG A 155 -28.80 19.21 25.24
N THR A 156 -28.28 20.26 24.60
CA THR A 156 -27.84 21.49 25.29
C THR A 156 -28.92 22.56 25.37
N ASN A 157 -29.97 22.48 24.55
CA ASN A 157 -31.07 23.45 24.51
C ASN A 157 -32.34 22.95 25.21
N ASN A 158 -33.29 23.87 25.48
CA ASN A 158 -34.53 23.59 26.20
C ASN A 158 -35.63 23.00 25.29
N SER A 159 -35.31 21.93 24.55
CA SER A 159 -36.26 21.21 23.70
C SER A 159 -36.93 20.05 24.45
N LEU A 160 -38.08 19.58 23.95
CA LEU A 160 -38.78 18.41 24.46
C LEU A 160 -37.95 17.11 24.36
N TYR A 161 -37.04 17.05 23.40
CA TYR A 161 -36.22 15.86 23.16
C TYR A 161 -34.92 15.91 23.96
N LYS A 162 -34.56 14.79 24.60
CA LYS A 162 -33.40 14.71 25.50
C LYS A 162 -32.05 14.55 24.80
N MET A 163 -32.06 14.10 23.54
CA MET A 163 -30.86 13.77 22.78
C MET A 163 -30.79 14.61 21.51
N GLU A 164 -29.57 14.93 21.08
CA GLU A 164 -29.28 15.55 19.78
C GLU A 164 -28.20 14.77 19.03
N ALA A 165 -28.29 14.77 17.70
CA ALA A 165 -27.27 14.18 16.85
C ALA A 165 -26.13 15.17 16.64
N VAL A 166 -24.89 14.70 16.72
CA VAL A 166 -23.68 15.50 16.45
C VAL A 166 -22.80 14.78 15.44
N VAL A 167 -22.28 15.55 14.48
CA VAL A 167 -21.43 15.06 13.41
C VAL A 167 -19.95 15.30 13.76
N LYS A 168 -19.16 14.22 13.75
CA LYS A 168 -17.70 14.22 13.77
C LYS A 168 -17.18 14.52 12.36
N THR A 169 -16.81 15.77 12.12
CA THR A 169 -16.42 16.26 10.79
C THR A 169 -15.23 15.48 10.22
N GLU A 170 -14.32 15.01 11.08
CA GLU A 170 -13.13 14.24 10.70
C GLU A 170 -13.44 12.81 10.20
N ARG A 171 -14.66 12.31 10.42
CA ARG A 171 -15.12 11.00 9.94
C ARG A 171 -16.18 11.08 8.85
N CYS A 172 -16.72 12.28 8.59
CA CYS A 172 -17.79 12.47 7.63
C CYS A 172 -17.26 12.29 6.21
N ALA A 173 -17.78 11.29 5.48
CA ALA A 173 -17.47 11.09 4.07
C ALA A 173 -18.38 11.88 3.12
N SER A 174 -19.27 12.73 3.66
CA SER A 174 -20.23 13.55 2.91
C SER A 174 -21.10 12.76 1.94
N CYS A 175 -21.43 11.52 2.32
CA CYS A 175 -22.23 10.60 1.51
C CYS A 175 -23.73 10.91 1.50
N GLY A 176 -24.23 11.75 2.42
CA GLY A 176 -25.65 12.08 2.53
C GLY A 176 -26.57 10.96 3.04
N ILE A 177 -26.05 9.78 3.43
CA ILE A 177 -26.89 8.67 3.95
C ILE A 177 -27.78 9.11 5.12
N CYS A 178 -27.22 9.89 6.05
CA CYS A 178 -27.94 10.43 7.20
C CYS A 178 -29.07 11.40 6.83
N PHE A 179 -28.94 12.10 5.69
CA PHE A 179 -29.99 12.94 5.14
C PHE A 179 -31.16 12.07 4.69
N GLY A 180 -30.91 11.01 3.93
CA GLY A 180 -31.94 10.06 3.50
C GLY A 180 -32.55 9.23 4.64
N SER A 181 -31.89 9.17 5.80
CA SER A 181 -32.38 8.51 7.02
C SER A 181 -33.30 9.36 7.90
N CYS A 182 -33.42 10.67 7.62
CA CYS A 182 -34.01 11.62 8.55
C CYS A 182 -35.40 12.08 8.11
N ASP A 183 -36.44 11.48 8.68
CA ASP A 183 -37.85 11.83 8.41
C ASP A 183 -38.23 13.25 8.87
N PHE A 184 -37.41 13.87 9.70
CA PHE A 184 -37.67 15.19 10.30
C PHE A 184 -36.95 16.33 9.57
N ASN A 185 -36.25 16.08 8.46
CA ASN A 185 -35.47 17.09 7.74
C ASN A 185 -34.46 17.84 8.65
N ALA A 186 -33.87 17.11 9.61
CA ALA A 186 -32.92 17.65 10.57
C ALA A 186 -31.45 17.61 10.11
N ILE A 187 -31.19 17.17 8.88
CA ILE A 187 -29.84 17.10 8.31
C ILE A 187 -29.82 17.96 7.06
N LYS A 188 -28.80 18.81 6.92
CA LYS A 188 -28.51 19.54 5.68
C LYS A 188 -27.11 19.18 5.18
N MET A 189 -26.98 19.25 3.86
CA MET A 189 -25.73 19.07 3.13
C MET A 189 -25.40 20.38 2.41
N ASP A 190 -24.12 20.62 2.12
CA ASP A 190 -23.69 21.81 1.39
C ASP A 190 -24.41 21.93 0.03
N GLY A 191 -25.14 23.03 -0.16
CA GLY A 191 -25.94 23.29 -1.36
C GLY A 191 -27.17 22.39 -1.59
N LEU A 192 -27.56 21.54 -0.63
CA LEU A 192 -28.64 20.56 -0.81
C LEU A 192 -29.55 20.45 0.43
N THR A 193 -30.70 21.13 0.37
CA THR A 193 -31.83 20.97 1.30
C THR A 193 -32.97 20.17 0.66
N ASP A 194 -33.89 19.61 1.46
CA ASP A 194 -35.08 18.89 0.96
C ASP A 194 -35.91 19.75 -0.01
N ILE A 195 -36.08 21.03 0.30
CA ILE A 195 -36.80 22.01 -0.54
C ILE A 195 -36.10 22.21 -1.88
N GLN A 196 -34.80 22.53 -1.86
CA GLN A 196 -34.03 22.76 -3.09
C GLN A 196 -33.98 21.54 -4.01
N ILE A 197 -33.92 20.33 -3.43
CA ILE A 197 -33.97 19.08 -4.21
C ILE A 197 -35.34 18.91 -4.88
N LYS A 198 -36.43 19.16 -4.15
CA LYS A 198 -37.80 19.09 -4.70
C LYS A 198 -38.05 20.14 -5.77
N GLU A 199 -37.61 21.38 -5.56
CA GLU A 199 -37.67 22.45 -6.56
C GLU A 199 -36.90 22.05 -7.83
N LYS A 200 -35.71 21.47 -7.68
CA LYS A 200 -34.93 20.95 -8.80
C LYS A 200 -35.65 19.82 -9.56
N ILE A 201 -36.30 18.90 -8.84
CA ILE A 201 -37.10 17.83 -9.46
C ILE A 201 -38.26 18.42 -10.26
N ALA A 202 -39.03 19.34 -9.67
CA ALA A 202 -40.16 19.98 -10.34
C ALA A 202 -39.72 20.76 -11.59
N CYS A 203 -38.63 21.52 -11.49
CA CYS A 203 -38.05 22.25 -12.61
C CYS A 203 -37.66 21.30 -13.76
N LEU A 204 -36.93 20.23 -13.47
CA LEU A 204 -36.51 19.25 -14.48
C LEU A 204 -37.71 18.56 -15.15
N LEU A 205 -38.75 18.22 -14.39
CA LEU A 205 -39.96 17.61 -14.95
C LEU A 205 -40.75 18.58 -15.84
N SER A 206 -40.71 19.88 -15.55
CA SER A 206 -41.35 20.91 -16.38
C SER A 206 -40.65 21.12 -17.74
N GLU A 207 -39.37 20.73 -17.86
CA GLU A 207 -38.63 20.79 -19.12
C GLU A 207 -38.99 19.67 -20.11
N ILE A 208 -39.68 18.62 -19.65
CA ILE A 208 -40.09 17.50 -20.50
C ILE A 208 -41.39 17.90 -21.22
N SER A 209 -41.39 17.88 -22.56
CA SER A 209 -42.58 18.15 -23.38
C SER A 209 -43.69 17.13 -23.13
N ASP A 210 -44.95 17.58 -23.20
CA ASP A 210 -46.16 16.74 -23.13
C ASP A 210 -46.39 15.94 -24.44
N ASP A 211 -45.33 15.40 -25.03
CA ASP A 211 -45.44 14.45 -26.12
C ASP A 211 -46.00 13.12 -25.57
N LYS A 212 -46.49 12.21 -26.43
CA LYS A 212 -47.07 10.90 -26.05
C LYS A 212 -46.10 9.92 -25.34
N MET A 213 -44.98 10.40 -24.81
CA MET A 213 -43.98 9.59 -24.12
C MET A 213 -44.06 9.84 -22.60
N PRO A 214 -43.89 8.80 -21.77
CA PRO A 214 -43.97 8.94 -20.32
C PRO A 214 -42.81 9.79 -19.78
N LYS A 215 -43.09 10.66 -18.81
CA LYS A 215 -42.11 11.48 -18.10
C LYS A 215 -41.38 10.64 -17.06
N ILE A 216 -40.08 10.45 -17.24
CA ILE A 216 -39.27 9.57 -16.39
C ILE A 216 -38.25 10.39 -15.58
N LEU A 217 -38.30 10.25 -14.26
CA LEU A 217 -37.32 10.83 -13.33
C LEU A 217 -36.26 9.78 -12.93
N GLY A 218 -34.99 10.10 -13.13
CA GLY A 218 -33.86 9.30 -12.64
C GLY A 218 -33.21 9.89 -11.40
N LEU A 219 -33.08 9.12 -10.32
CA LEU A 219 -32.32 9.51 -9.14
C LEU A 219 -31.02 8.68 -9.09
N ILE A 220 -29.88 9.32 -9.36
CA ILE A 220 -28.64 8.61 -9.70
C ILE A 220 -27.51 8.88 -8.69
N CYS A 221 -26.58 7.92 -8.55
CA CYS A 221 -25.38 8.08 -7.73
C CYS A 221 -24.21 8.64 -8.55
N GLY A 222 -23.67 9.78 -8.13
CA GLY A 222 -22.52 10.44 -8.75
C GLY A 222 -21.18 9.71 -8.60
N GLN A 223 -21.12 8.60 -7.84
CA GLN A 223 -19.96 7.70 -7.79
C GLN A 223 -20.12 6.48 -8.71
N SER A 224 -21.37 6.10 -9.05
CA SER A 224 -21.63 4.97 -9.97
C SER A 224 -21.40 5.34 -11.43
N ILE A 225 -21.53 6.62 -11.75
CA ILE A 225 -21.22 7.20 -13.05
C ILE A 225 -20.73 8.63 -12.83
N ASN A 226 -19.80 9.09 -13.66
CA ASN A 226 -19.42 10.49 -13.67
C ASN A 226 -20.63 11.32 -14.13
N THR A 227 -21.08 12.24 -13.28
CA THR A 227 -22.27 13.08 -13.51
C THR A 227 -22.27 13.84 -14.83
N GLY A 228 -21.11 14.19 -15.37
CA GLY A 228 -21.00 14.82 -16.70
C GLY A 228 -21.26 13.86 -17.85
N GLU A 229 -20.91 12.58 -17.70
CA GLU A 229 -21.12 11.55 -18.72
C GLU A 229 -22.57 11.07 -18.77
N THR A 230 -23.32 11.12 -17.67
CA THR A 230 -24.70 10.60 -17.64
C THR A 230 -25.66 11.46 -18.45
N GLN A 231 -25.51 12.78 -18.40
CA GLN A 231 -26.33 13.67 -19.22
C GLN A 231 -26.01 13.46 -20.70
N ASP A 232 -24.74 13.27 -21.05
CA ASP A 232 -24.30 12.97 -22.42
C ASP A 232 -24.82 11.62 -22.92
N GLU A 233 -24.82 10.59 -22.07
CA GLU A 233 -25.27 9.25 -22.41
C GLU A 233 -26.78 9.15 -22.57
N LEU A 234 -27.55 9.94 -21.82
CA LEU A 234 -29.02 9.98 -21.90
C LEU A 234 -29.53 11.10 -22.81
N LYS A 235 -28.66 11.77 -23.59
CA LYS A 235 -29.06 12.80 -24.57
C LYS A 235 -30.11 12.29 -25.55
N ASP A 236 -30.06 11.01 -25.90
CA ASP A 236 -30.97 10.38 -26.86
C ASP A 236 -32.38 10.12 -26.27
N MET A 237 -32.60 10.37 -24.97
CA MET A 237 -33.85 10.10 -24.26
C MET A 237 -34.42 11.40 -23.65
N PRO A 238 -35.06 12.27 -24.45
CA PRO A 238 -35.49 13.60 -24.00
C PRO A 238 -36.57 13.59 -22.91
N ASN A 239 -37.31 12.49 -22.78
CA ASN A 239 -38.31 12.24 -21.74
C ASN A 239 -37.72 11.76 -20.41
N VAL A 240 -36.40 11.58 -20.33
CA VAL A 240 -35.69 11.17 -19.12
C VAL A 240 -34.89 12.33 -18.55
N LYS A 241 -35.16 12.70 -17.30
CA LYS A 241 -34.38 13.72 -16.59
C LYS A 241 -33.81 13.15 -15.30
N THR A 242 -32.54 13.44 -15.02
CA THR A 242 -31.83 12.84 -13.88
C THR A 242 -31.38 13.87 -12.85
N VAL A 243 -31.54 13.54 -11.57
CA VAL A 243 -30.93 14.25 -10.43
C VAL A 243 -29.83 13.37 -9.84
N SER A 244 -28.62 13.92 -9.76
CA SER A 244 -27.49 13.22 -9.16
C SER A 244 -27.30 13.58 -7.69
N PHE A 245 -26.98 12.55 -6.90
CA PHE A 245 -26.64 12.62 -5.49
C PHE A 245 -25.24 12.06 -5.26
N PRO A 246 -24.52 12.51 -4.22
CA PRO A 246 -23.23 11.90 -3.84
C PRO A 246 -23.36 10.37 -3.70
N CYS A 247 -24.40 9.93 -3.00
CA CYS A 247 -24.79 8.53 -2.87
C CYS A 247 -26.30 8.43 -3.02
N ILE A 248 -26.78 7.35 -3.63
CA ILE A 248 -28.21 7.03 -3.61
C ILE A 248 -28.76 6.80 -2.20
N GLY A 249 -27.91 6.46 -1.22
CA GLY A 249 -28.35 6.37 0.17
C GLY A 249 -28.86 7.71 0.74
N MET A 250 -28.56 8.84 0.08
CA MET A 250 -29.12 10.15 0.38
C MET A 250 -30.57 10.31 -0.09
N ILE A 251 -31.02 9.50 -1.03
CA ILE A 251 -32.39 9.56 -1.55
C ILE A 251 -33.35 9.22 -0.41
N HIS A 252 -34.11 10.23 0.00
CA HIS A 252 -35.22 10.06 0.92
C HIS A 252 -36.45 9.58 0.12
N PRO A 253 -37.28 8.64 0.61
CA PRO A 253 -38.49 8.17 -0.07
C PRO A 253 -39.45 9.30 -0.48
N SER A 254 -39.48 10.40 0.27
CA SER A 254 -40.24 11.62 -0.08
C SER A 254 -39.86 12.20 -1.45
N PHE A 255 -38.64 11.98 -1.95
CA PHE A 255 -38.23 12.44 -3.29
C PHE A 255 -38.82 11.59 -4.40
N VAL A 256 -38.96 10.29 -4.16
CA VAL A 256 -39.64 9.38 -5.08
C VAL A 256 -41.12 9.73 -5.13
N GLU A 257 -41.74 9.92 -3.96
CA GLU A 257 -43.13 10.37 -3.82
C GLU A 257 -43.35 11.70 -4.53
N TYR A 258 -42.52 12.71 -4.23
CA TYR A 258 -42.65 14.03 -4.80
C TYR A 258 -42.47 14.04 -6.32
N GLY A 259 -41.57 13.21 -6.86
CA GLY A 259 -41.41 13.05 -8.30
C GLY A 259 -42.69 12.55 -8.97
N LEU A 260 -43.32 11.52 -8.41
CA LEU A 260 -44.59 10.98 -8.90
C LEU A 260 -45.74 11.99 -8.75
N ASP A 261 -45.83 12.66 -7.60
CA ASP A 261 -46.84 13.70 -7.31
C ASP A 261 -46.67 14.93 -8.23
N SER A 262 -45.44 15.21 -8.69
CA SER A 262 -45.12 16.33 -9.59
C SER A 262 -45.27 15.99 -11.08
N GLY A 263 -45.84 14.82 -11.40
CA GLY A 263 -46.18 14.44 -12.78
C GLY A 263 -45.16 13.56 -13.50
N ALA A 264 -44.22 12.91 -12.80
CA ALA A 264 -43.44 11.83 -13.41
C ALA A 264 -44.28 10.55 -13.51
N ASP A 265 -44.39 9.95 -14.69
CA ASP A 265 -45.06 8.67 -14.92
C ASP A 265 -44.27 7.51 -14.31
N GLY A 266 -42.95 7.64 -14.20
CA GLY A 266 -42.10 6.68 -13.49
C GLY A 266 -40.85 7.30 -12.89
N VAL A 267 -40.37 6.68 -11.82
CA VAL A 267 -39.12 7.04 -11.15
C VAL A 267 -38.18 5.85 -11.15
N PHE A 268 -36.99 5.98 -11.73
CA PHE A 268 -35.94 5.00 -11.55
C PHE A 268 -34.83 5.53 -10.65
N ILE A 269 -34.16 4.61 -9.98
CA ILE A 269 -33.03 4.88 -9.10
C ILE A 269 -31.86 4.08 -9.64
N TRP A 270 -30.70 4.71 -9.78
CA TRP A 270 -29.49 4.01 -10.21
C TRP A 270 -28.33 4.25 -9.25
N GLY A 271 -27.71 3.17 -8.79
CA GLY A 271 -26.44 3.26 -8.10
C GLY A 271 -25.55 2.04 -8.25
N CYS A 272 -24.50 2.02 -7.42
CA CYS A 272 -23.48 0.98 -7.40
C CYS A 272 -24.07 -0.41 -7.18
N VAL A 273 -23.34 -1.42 -7.65
CA VAL A 273 -23.66 -2.83 -7.42
C VAL A 273 -23.81 -3.11 -5.92
N ASN A 274 -24.79 -3.92 -5.56
CA ASN A 274 -25.00 -4.34 -4.17
C ASN A 274 -23.75 -5.06 -3.63
N GLY A 275 -23.23 -4.59 -2.50
CA GLY A 275 -21.96 -5.05 -1.91
C GLY A 275 -20.71 -4.28 -2.37
N ASP A 276 -20.82 -3.40 -3.38
CA ASP A 276 -19.72 -2.58 -3.91
C ASP A 276 -20.10 -1.09 -3.95
N CYS A 277 -20.81 -0.63 -2.92
CA CYS A 277 -21.15 0.78 -2.77
C CYS A 277 -19.92 1.57 -2.35
N HIS A 278 -19.60 2.65 -3.08
CA HIS A 278 -18.49 3.56 -2.76
C HIS A 278 -18.55 4.06 -1.30
N TYR A 279 -19.76 4.40 -0.83
CA TYR A 279 -20.01 4.81 0.55
C TYR A 279 -20.48 3.66 1.47
N ARG A 280 -20.02 2.43 1.20
CA ARG A 280 -20.23 1.19 1.97
C ARG A 280 -21.66 0.62 1.94
N GLU A 281 -22.62 1.29 2.55
CA GLU A 281 -23.95 0.71 2.85
C GLU A 281 -25.12 1.49 2.22
N GLY A 282 -24.85 2.53 1.44
CA GLY A 282 -25.89 3.46 0.95
C GLY A 282 -26.98 2.81 0.08
N ASN A 283 -26.60 1.94 -0.86
CA ASN A 283 -27.55 1.19 -1.70
C ASN A 283 -28.39 0.20 -0.87
N THR A 284 -27.77 -0.46 0.11
CA THR A 284 -28.43 -1.42 1.00
C THR A 284 -29.50 -0.73 1.87
N TRP A 285 -29.20 0.47 2.37
CA TRP A 285 -30.17 1.27 3.13
C TRP A 285 -31.33 1.76 2.28
N LEU A 286 -31.05 2.27 1.07
CA LEU A 286 -32.12 2.70 0.17
C LEU A 286 -33.03 1.51 -0.21
N GLN A 287 -32.46 0.37 -0.62
CA GLN A 287 -33.25 -0.82 -0.92
C GLN A 287 -34.13 -1.22 0.26
N SER A 288 -33.58 -1.20 1.48
CA SER A 288 -34.36 -1.52 2.69
C SER A 288 -35.50 -0.53 2.96
N ARG A 289 -35.34 0.74 2.59
CA ARG A 289 -36.38 1.78 2.69
C ARG A 289 -37.49 1.57 1.66
N LEU A 290 -37.12 1.30 0.41
CA LEU A 290 -38.07 1.00 -0.67
C LEU A 290 -38.87 -0.29 -0.39
N ASP A 291 -38.21 -1.30 0.19
CA ASP A 291 -38.84 -2.56 0.62
C ASP A 291 -39.73 -2.40 1.88
N GLY A 292 -39.76 -1.23 2.51
CA GLY A 292 -40.49 -1.00 3.76
C GLY A 292 -39.88 -1.68 5.01
N LYS A 293 -38.65 -2.18 4.92
CA LYS A 293 -37.93 -2.87 6.02
C LYS A 293 -37.18 -1.90 6.95
N ARG A 294 -36.98 -0.66 6.52
CA ARG A 294 -36.24 0.37 7.26
C ARG A 294 -36.90 1.73 7.05
N PRO A 295 -37.11 2.55 8.10
CA PRO A 295 -37.59 3.92 7.92
C PRO A 295 -36.50 4.82 7.30
N PRO A 296 -36.87 5.90 6.63
CA PRO A 296 -38.22 6.23 6.14
C PRO A 296 -38.73 5.20 5.13
N ILE A 297 -40.04 4.95 5.10
CA ILE A 297 -40.69 4.04 4.13
C ILE A 297 -41.52 4.85 3.12
N LEU A 298 -41.74 4.28 1.94
CA LEU A 298 -42.69 4.86 0.97
C LEU A 298 -44.12 4.86 1.53
N ARG A 299 -44.89 5.91 1.22
CA ARG A 299 -46.33 5.97 1.52
C ARG A 299 -47.07 4.80 0.86
N LYS A 300 -48.06 4.24 1.57
CA LYS A 300 -48.89 3.12 1.09
C LYS A 300 -49.64 3.38 -0.23
N GLY A 301 -49.87 4.64 -0.58
CA GLY A 301 -50.55 5.04 -1.83
C GLY A 301 -49.64 5.06 -3.07
N VAL A 302 -48.33 4.92 -2.91
CA VAL A 302 -47.38 4.90 -4.03
C VAL A 302 -47.49 3.57 -4.76
N ASP A 303 -47.77 3.62 -6.07
CA ASP A 303 -47.69 2.41 -6.89
C ASP A 303 -46.23 2.05 -7.15
N ILE A 304 -45.75 1.03 -6.45
CA ILE A 304 -44.37 0.54 -6.55
C ILE A 304 -44.00 0.07 -7.97
N ARG A 305 -44.98 -0.22 -8.83
CA ARG A 305 -44.73 -0.60 -10.23
C ARG A 305 -44.12 0.55 -11.04
N ARG A 306 -44.40 1.80 -10.64
CA ARG A 306 -43.85 3.03 -11.23
C ARG A 306 -42.48 3.39 -10.66
N VAL A 307 -41.90 2.53 -9.82
CA VAL A 307 -40.57 2.72 -9.22
C VAL A 307 -39.65 1.55 -9.56
N ARG A 308 -38.43 1.85 -10.04
CA ARG A 308 -37.41 0.83 -10.38
C ARG A 308 -36.06 1.15 -9.78
N GLY A 309 -35.36 0.14 -9.29
CA GLY A 309 -33.99 0.25 -8.77
C GLY A 309 -33.01 -0.55 -9.63
N TYR A 310 -32.01 0.12 -10.18
CA TYR A 310 -30.96 -0.45 -11.00
C TYR A 310 -29.62 -0.43 -10.24
N TRP A 311 -29.01 -1.61 -10.06
CA TRP A 311 -27.74 -1.79 -9.35
C TRP A 311 -26.66 -2.28 -10.33
N PHE A 312 -26.11 -1.35 -11.11
CA PHE A 312 -25.12 -1.66 -12.13
C PHE A 312 -23.79 -0.94 -11.87
N SER A 313 -22.70 -1.56 -12.31
CA SER A 313 -21.37 -0.95 -12.31
C SER A 313 -21.28 0.09 -13.44
N SER A 314 -20.34 1.04 -13.31
CA SER A 314 -20.04 2.05 -14.33
C SER A 314 -19.69 1.47 -15.70
N ILE A 315 -19.34 0.18 -15.77
CA ILE A 315 -18.98 -0.52 -17.01
C ILE A 315 -20.22 -0.96 -17.81
N HIS A 316 -21.38 -1.14 -17.17
CA HIS A 316 -22.57 -1.71 -17.82
C HIS A 316 -23.58 -0.64 -18.28
N LYS A 317 -23.10 0.40 -18.97
CA LYS A 317 -23.90 1.55 -19.42
C LYS A 317 -24.96 1.17 -20.47
N ASP A 318 -24.62 0.32 -21.43
CA ASP A 318 -25.55 -0.12 -22.48
C ASP A 318 -26.75 -0.86 -21.88
N LYS A 319 -26.49 -1.71 -20.89
CA LYS A 319 -27.53 -2.44 -20.16
C LYS A 319 -28.48 -1.47 -19.43
N LEU A 320 -27.98 -0.37 -18.90
CA LEU A 320 -28.85 0.64 -18.28
C LEU A 320 -29.83 1.23 -19.31
N LYS A 321 -29.36 1.59 -20.51
CA LYS A 321 -30.23 2.10 -21.58
C LYS A 321 -31.31 1.07 -21.98
N GLU A 322 -30.92 -0.19 -22.12
CA GLU A 322 -31.86 -1.29 -22.42
C GLU A 322 -32.97 -1.40 -21.36
N GLU A 323 -32.61 -1.32 -20.08
CA GLU A 323 -33.54 -1.41 -18.95
C GLU A 323 -34.43 -0.17 -18.84
N ILE A 324 -33.91 1.03 -19.12
CA ILE A 324 -34.74 2.26 -19.17
C ILE A 324 -35.76 2.16 -20.31
N ASN A 325 -35.35 1.72 -21.51
CA ASN A 325 -36.27 1.50 -22.64
C ASN A 325 -37.32 0.42 -22.35
N LEU A 326 -36.96 -0.61 -21.58
CA LEU A 326 -37.91 -1.60 -21.10
C LEU A 326 -38.92 -0.98 -20.13
N PHE A 327 -38.44 -0.20 -19.17
CA PHE A 327 -39.27 0.49 -18.20
C PHE A 327 -40.23 1.49 -18.86
N GLU A 328 -39.77 2.23 -19.86
CA GLU A 328 -40.62 3.13 -20.66
C GLU A 328 -41.78 2.37 -21.33
N ARG A 329 -41.50 1.23 -21.97
CA ARG A 329 -42.55 0.38 -22.56
C ARG A 329 -43.54 -0.17 -21.52
N GLU A 330 -43.06 -0.51 -20.32
CA GLU A 330 -43.91 -0.93 -19.22
C GLU A 330 -44.84 0.19 -18.73
N LEU A 331 -44.36 1.44 -18.69
CA LEU A 331 -45.16 2.60 -18.30
C LEU A 331 -46.26 2.92 -19.33
N ILE A 332 -45.95 2.83 -20.63
CA ILE A 332 -46.95 3.01 -21.69
C ILE A 332 -48.04 1.93 -21.60
N ALA A 333 -47.65 0.65 -21.44
CA ALA A 333 -48.61 -0.44 -21.28
C ALA A 333 -49.44 -0.34 -19.99
N TYR A 334 -48.88 0.28 -18.95
CA TYR A 334 -49.58 0.55 -17.70
C TYR A 334 -50.70 1.59 -17.88
N GLU A 335 -50.46 2.65 -18.64
CA GLU A 335 -51.48 3.66 -18.97
C GLU A 335 -52.63 3.06 -19.82
N ASP A 336 -52.30 2.13 -20.72
CA ASP A 336 -53.26 1.43 -21.58
C ASP A 336 -54.09 0.34 -20.86
N LYS A 337 -53.96 0.20 -19.53
CA LYS A 337 -54.68 -0.77 -18.67
C LYS A 337 -54.57 -2.24 -19.11
N ASN A 338 -53.53 -2.60 -19.87
CA ASN A 338 -53.39 -3.94 -20.45
C ASN A 338 -52.01 -4.54 -20.14
N PRO A 339 -51.70 -4.92 -18.88
CA PRO A 339 -50.39 -5.47 -18.58
C PRO A 339 -50.39 -6.99 -18.69
N PRO A 340 -49.49 -7.59 -19.48
CA PRO A 340 -48.96 -8.89 -19.12
C PRO A 340 -47.81 -8.66 -18.11
N PHE A 341 -47.65 -9.59 -17.17
CA PHE A 341 -46.39 -9.89 -16.47
C PHE A 341 -46.07 -9.26 -15.09
N PRO A 342 -45.20 -9.98 -14.33
CA PRO A 342 -45.31 -10.09 -12.89
C PRO A 342 -44.14 -9.45 -12.15
N HIS A 343 -44.37 -9.26 -10.86
CA HIS A 343 -43.42 -9.02 -9.77
C HIS A 343 -42.52 -7.79 -9.90
N LEU A 344 -42.34 -7.11 -8.75
CA LEU A 344 -41.10 -6.43 -8.43
C LEU A 344 -39.95 -7.27 -9.00
N ALA A 345 -39.30 -6.79 -10.06
CA ALA A 345 -37.91 -7.11 -10.24
C ALA A 345 -37.29 -6.65 -8.92
N ASN A 346 -36.98 -7.61 -8.03
CA ASN A 346 -36.14 -7.36 -6.88
C ASN A 346 -34.96 -6.59 -7.47
N GLY A 347 -34.92 -5.26 -7.27
CA GLY A 347 -33.82 -4.41 -7.64
C GLY A 347 -32.60 -5.10 -7.06
N GLY A 348 -31.83 -5.74 -7.94
CA GLY A 348 -31.03 -6.91 -7.64
C GLY A 348 -31.06 -7.44 -6.19
N LYS A 349 -31.70 -8.60 -5.98
CA LYS A 349 -30.81 -9.71 -5.58
C LYS A 349 -29.77 -9.64 -6.67
N GLY A 350 -28.58 -9.07 -6.37
CA GLY A 350 -27.54 -8.99 -7.36
C GLY A 350 -27.52 -10.36 -7.99
N ASP A 351 -27.96 -10.44 -9.24
CA ASP A 351 -27.87 -11.66 -10.00
C ASP A 351 -26.35 -11.77 -10.17
N PHE A 352 -25.69 -12.27 -9.12
CA PHE A 352 -24.72 -13.32 -9.26
C PHE A 352 -25.38 -14.24 -10.26
N GLY A 353 -25.01 -13.99 -11.51
CA GLY A 353 -25.88 -14.09 -12.66
C GLY A 353 -26.59 -15.42 -12.82
N ASP A 354 -27.46 -15.44 -13.82
CA ASP A 354 -27.45 -16.49 -14.83
C ASP A 354 -26.19 -17.38 -14.67
N LYS A 355 -26.36 -18.64 -14.24
CA LYS A 355 -25.24 -19.51 -13.80
C LYS A 355 -24.06 -19.50 -14.79
N LYS A 356 -24.34 -19.26 -16.08
CA LYS A 356 -23.35 -19.03 -17.15
C LYS A 356 -22.48 -17.78 -16.96
N SER A 357 -23.03 -16.66 -16.50
CA SER A 357 -22.33 -15.40 -16.23
C SER A 357 -21.43 -15.49 -14.98
N ILE A 358 -21.88 -16.14 -13.90
CA ILE A 358 -21.02 -16.42 -12.73
C ILE A 358 -19.85 -17.29 -13.13
N PHE A 359 -20.10 -18.33 -13.94
CA PHE A 359 -19.04 -19.24 -14.38
C PHE A 359 -18.04 -18.52 -15.30
N LYS A 360 -18.49 -17.68 -16.25
CA LYS A 360 -17.62 -16.87 -17.09
C LYS A 360 -16.80 -15.85 -16.30
N ARG A 361 -17.40 -15.14 -15.34
CA ARG A 361 -16.69 -14.17 -14.48
C ARG A 361 -15.73 -14.85 -13.51
N GLY A 362 -16.14 -15.97 -12.92
CA GLY A 362 -15.29 -16.84 -12.13
C GLY A 362 -14.11 -17.37 -12.95
N ALA A 363 -14.34 -17.77 -14.20
CA ALA A 363 -13.29 -18.20 -15.12
C ALA A 363 -12.33 -17.05 -15.48
N VAL A 364 -12.82 -15.83 -15.75
CA VAL A 364 -11.95 -14.67 -16.03
C VAL A 364 -11.13 -14.27 -14.81
N ILE A 365 -11.75 -14.14 -13.63
CA ILE A 365 -11.06 -13.81 -12.38
C ILE A 365 -10.07 -14.91 -12.01
N SER A 366 -10.48 -16.18 -12.12
CA SER A 366 -9.59 -17.31 -11.92
C SER A 366 -8.46 -17.31 -12.94
N SER A 367 -8.70 -16.94 -14.21
CA SER A 367 -7.65 -16.81 -15.23
C SER A 367 -6.67 -15.69 -14.91
N ILE A 368 -7.14 -14.54 -14.40
CA ILE A 368 -6.26 -13.43 -13.97
C ILE A 368 -5.42 -13.86 -12.75
N ILE A 369 -6.04 -14.51 -11.77
CA ILE A 369 -5.33 -15.03 -10.59
C ILE A 369 -4.31 -16.07 -11.03
N ILE A 370 -4.70 -17.06 -11.83
CA ILE A 370 -3.82 -18.08 -12.39
C ILE A 370 -2.69 -17.45 -13.21
N LEU A 371 -2.97 -16.45 -14.04
CA LEU A 371 -1.96 -15.75 -14.84
C LEU A 371 -0.96 -15.01 -13.94
N SER A 372 -1.45 -14.26 -12.95
CA SER A 372 -0.60 -13.56 -11.97
C SER A 372 0.27 -14.54 -11.17
N MET A 373 -0.32 -15.66 -10.76
CA MET A 373 0.35 -16.70 -10.00
C MET A 373 1.35 -17.49 -10.84
N PHE A 374 1.04 -17.73 -12.12
CA PHE A 374 1.98 -18.28 -13.10
C PHE A 374 3.13 -17.31 -13.35
N SER A 375 2.86 -16.00 -13.47
CA SER A 375 3.90 -14.98 -13.56
C SER A 375 4.80 -14.98 -12.33
N ILE A 376 4.24 -15.13 -11.12
CA ILE A 376 5.04 -15.26 -9.89
C ILE A 376 5.90 -16.52 -9.92
N LEU A 377 5.35 -17.69 -10.28
CA LEU A 377 6.13 -18.94 -10.36
C LEU A 377 7.23 -18.89 -11.43
N PHE A 378 6.96 -18.21 -12.54
CA PHE A 378 7.92 -18.05 -13.63
C PHE A 378 9.02 -17.05 -13.25
N LEU A 379 8.63 -15.86 -12.78
CA LEU A 379 9.55 -14.79 -12.39
C LEU A 379 10.33 -15.10 -11.11
N SER A 380 9.86 -16.00 -10.25
CA SER A 380 10.62 -16.37 -9.04
C SER A 380 11.89 -17.18 -9.37
N ASP A 381 11.92 -17.94 -10.46
CA ASP A 381 13.09 -18.78 -10.85
C ASP A 381 13.75 -18.38 -12.17
N MET A 382 13.07 -17.60 -13.02
CA MET A 382 13.53 -17.26 -14.37
C MET A 382 13.36 -15.76 -14.65
N PRO A 383 14.30 -15.12 -15.36
CA PRO A 383 15.57 -15.67 -15.85
C PRO A 383 16.62 -15.82 -14.73
N LYS A 384 17.58 -16.72 -14.90
CA LYS A 384 18.71 -16.82 -13.96
C LYS A 384 19.52 -15.53 -13.98
N TYR A 385 19.84 -15.01 -12.80
CA TYR A 385 20.74 -13.86 -12.66
C TYR A 385 22.19 -14.35 -12.49
N PRO A 386 23.13 -13.99 -13.39
CA PRO A 386 24.52 -14.44 -13.30
C PRO A 386 25.26 -13.62 -12.22
N PHE A 387 25.30 -14.13 -11.00
CA PHE A 387 26.04 -13.46 -9.91
C PHE A 387 27.56 -13.50 -10.11
N SER A 388 28.08 -14.49 -10.84
CA SER A 388 29.52 -14.67 -11.07
C SER A 388 29.80 -15.31 -12.44
N ASN A 389 30.99 -15.06 -12.99
CA ASN A 389 31.42 -15.61 -14.27
C ASN A 389 31.75 -17.10 -14.12
N LYS A 390 31.23 -17.94 -15.03
CA LYS A 390 31.56 -19.38 -15.08
C LYS A 390 33.05 -19.60 -15.34
N GLY A 391 33.65 -20.56 -14.63
CA GLY A 391 35.07 -20.91 -14.77
C GLY A 391 36.07 -19.95 -14.14
N MET A 392 35.62 -18.86 -13.51
CA MET A 392 36.47 -17.97 -12.72
C MET A 392 36.39 -18.33 -11.24
N SER A 393 37.42 -17.96 -10.51
CA SER A 393 37.49 -18.03 -9.05
C SER A 393 37.61 -16.63 -8.47
N LEU A 394 37.42 -16.50 -7.16
CA LEU A 394 37.38 -15.18 -6.50
C LEU A 394 38.33 -15.13 -5.32
N ILE A 395 39.17 -14.09 -5.28
CA ILE A 395 39.97 -13.76 -4.11
C ILE A 395 39.27 -12.62 -3.38
N LYS A 396 38.85 -12.87 -2.14
CA LYS A 396 38.36 -11.83 -1.22
C LYS A 396 39.52 -11.34 -0.37
N PHE A 397 39.98 -10.14 -0.66
CA PHE A 397 41.03 -9.48 0.11
C PHE A 397 40.39 -8.56 1.15
N THR A 398 40.73 -8.75 2.41
CA THR A 398 40.18 -7.94 3.49
C THR A 398 41.16 -7.73 4.61
N PHE A 399 41.04 -6.58 5.27
CA PHE A 399 41.63 -6.38 6.59
C PHE A 399 40.95 -5.22 7.32
N LYS A 400 41.04 -5.25 8.65
CA LYS A 400 40.68 -4.14 9.53
C LYS A 400 41.97 -3.57 10.10
N TYR A 401 42.28 -2.32 9.78
CA TYR A 401 43.48 -1.67 10.29
C TYR A 401 43.19 -0.31 10.95
N SER A 402 43.85 -0.09 12.08
CA SER A 402 43.73 1.14 12.85
C SER A 402 44.91 2.05 12.51
N GLY A 403 44.79 2.81 11.41
CA GLY A 403 45.86 3.71 10.95
C GLY A 403 46.31 4.73 12.00
N LYS A 404 47.56 5.19 11.88
CA LYS A 404 48.14 6.25 12.73
C LYS A 404 47.25 7.50 12.79
N HIS A 405 47.33 8.22 13.90
CA HIS A 405 46.61 9.49 14.04
C HIS A 405 47.22 10.58 13.16
N ARG A 406 46.37 11.41 12.56
CA ARG A 406 46.78 12.50 11.66
C ARG A 406 47.57 13.58 12.40
N THR A 407 47.17 13.84 13.64
CA THR A 407 47.85 14.72 14.60
C THR A 407 48.41 13.87 15.73
N GLU A 408 49.62 14.20 16.19
CA GLU A 408 50.16 13.60 17.40
C GLU A 408 49.23 13.85 18.58
N GLN A 409 49.08 12.83 19.41
CA GLN A 409 48.28 12.91 20.61
C GLN A 409 49.22 12.92 21.81
N ARG A 410 48.97 13.81 22.76
CA ARG A 410 49.68 13.84 24.04
C ARG A 410 48.76 13.43 25.17
N GLU A 411 49.30 12.86 26.24
CA GLU A 411 48.53 12.65 27.46
C GLU A 411 48.18 14.00 28.12
N LEU A 412 47.05 14.04 28.83
CA LEU A 412 46.73 15.16 29.71
C LEU A 412 47.76 15.26 30.83
N THR A 413 48.14 16.48 31.18
CA THR A 413 48.93 16.71 32.40
C THR A 413 48.10 16.46 33.65
N GLU A 414 48.75 16.23 34.79
CA GLU A 414 48.04 16.02 36.08
C GLU A 414 47.12 17.19 36.45
N ARG A 415 47.50 18.42 36.07
CA ARG A 415 46.74 19.65 36.33
C ARG A 415 45.46 19.68 35.48
N GLU A 416 45.59 19.49 34.17
CA GLU A 416 44.45 19.42 33.24
C GLU A 416 43.51 18.24 33.57
N THR A 417 44.05 17.14 34.12
CA THR A 417 43.27 15.96 34.54
C THR A 417 42.40 16.24 35.77
N LYS A 418 42.85 17.10 36.69
CA LYS A 418 42.07 17.50 37.88
C LYS A 418 40.87 18.37 37.49
N ASP A 419 41.00 19.15 36.42
CA ASP A 419 39.96 20.07 35.94
C ASP A 419 38.81 19.37 35.18
N ILE A 420 39.00 18.12 34.77
CA ILE A 420 37.96 17.30 34.13
C ILE A 420 37.29 16.35 35.13
N LEU A 421 36.01 16.01 34.89
CA LEU A 421 35.22 15.11 35.74
C LEU A 421 35.86 13.71 35.85
N MET A 422 35.76 13.05 37.00
CA MET A 422 36.42 11.77 37.29
C MET A 422 36.17 10.68 36.22
N HIS A 423 34.94 10.56 35.70
CA HIS A 423 34.60 9.58 34.67
C HIS A 423 35.19 9.90 33.28
N MET A 424 35.76 11.10 33.10
CA MET A 424 36.43 11.54 31.87
C MET A 424 37.96 11.47 31.96
N ARG A 425 38.54 11.14 33.13
CA ARG A 425 39.99 11.12 33.40
C ARG A 425 40.70 9.87 32.87
N ARG A 426 40.04 8.70 32.97
CA ARG A 426 40.59 7.40 32.54
C ARG A 426 40.20 7.09 31.11
N THR A 427 41.07 6.36 30.40
CA THR A 427 40.72 5.71 29.13
C THR A 427 40.58 4.21 29.32
N ASN A 428 39.82 3.57 28.44
CA ASN A 428 39.77 2.11 28.32
C ASN A 428 40.89 1.58 27.41
N SER A 429 41.93 2.37 27.15
CA SER A 429 43.08 1.95 26.34
C SER A 429 44.04 1.12 27.19
N PRO A 430 44.51 -0.05 26.70
CA PRO A 430 45.57 -0.80 27.38
C PRO A 430 46.93 -0.07 27.37
N PHE A 431 47.09 0.98 26.54
CA PHE A 431 48.37 1.66 26.34
C PHE A 431 48.52 3.00 27.08
N SER A 432 47.42 3.60 27.57
CA SER A 432 47.47 4.91 28.23
C SER A 432 46.48 4.99 29.38
N LYS A 433 46.99 5.39 30.56
CA LYS A 433 46.22 5.53 31.79
C LYS A 433 45.40 6.83 31.83
N MET A 434 45.77 7.84 31.04
CA MET A 434 45.18 9.17 31.02
C MET A 434 44.58 9.51 29.65
N ARG A 435 43.54 10.36 29.62
CA ARG A 435 42.88 10.74 28.37
C ARG A 435 43.82 11.58 27.50
N MET A 436 43.91 11.21 26.22
CA MET A 436 44.72 11.92 25.24
C MET A 436 44.08 13.25 24.80
N VAL A 437 44.91 14.28 24.63
CA VAL A 437 44.59 15.58 24.03
C VAL A 437 44.99 15.54 22.55
N GLY A 438 44.04 15.87 21.68
CA GLY A 438 44.25 15.93 20.23
C GLY A 438 43.03 15.44 19.43
N LYS A 439 43.05 15.67 18.11
CA LYS A 439 42.03 15.10 17.23
C LYS A 439 42.27 13.58 17.10
N ARG A 440 41.19 12.80 17.16
CA ARG A 440 41.23 11.34 16.98
C ARG A 440 41.20 10.88 15.52
N GLU A 441 41.22 11.84 14.59
CA GLU A 441 41.24 11.58 13.15
C GLU A 441 42.46 10.71 12.78
N ARG A 442 42.20 9.65 12.03
CA ARG A 442 43.22 8.72 11.52
C ARG A 442 43.65 9.09 10.10
N LEU A 443 44.87 8.72 9.74
CA LEU A 443 45.36 8.85 8.37
C LEU A 443 44.64 7.87 7.43
N PRO A 444 44.40 8.25 6.17
CA PRO A 444 43.94 7.31 5.16
C PRO A 444 45.03 6.28 4.86
N ILE A 445 44.61 5.09 4.46
CA ILE A 445 45.52 3.98 4.14
C ILE A 445 45.58 3.83 2.63
N TYR A 446 46.78 3.77 2.07
CA TYR A 446 46.97 3.46 0.66
C TYR A 446 47.39 2.00 0.52
N VAL A 447 46.72 1.26 -0.37
CA VAL A 447 46.99 -0.16 -0.61
C VAL A 447 47.24 -0.38 -2.10
N GLU A 448 48.32 -1.09 -2.38
CA GLU A 448 48.60 -1.68 -3.68
C GLU A 448 48.54 -3.21 -3.59
N LEU A 449 47.89 -3.85 -4.57
CA LEU A 449 47.84 -5.29 -4.70
C LEU A 449 48.32 -5.69 -6.08
N GLU A 450 49.40 -6.45 -6.10
CA GLU A 450 49.99 -7.08 -7.28
C GLU A 450 49.64 -8.57 -7.28
N LEU A 451 49.18 -9.06 -8.43
CA LEU A 451 48.90 -10.47 -8.69
C LEU A 451 49.70 -10.88 -9.92
N ASP A 452 50.53 -11.93 -9.81
CA ASP A 452 51.39 -12.43 -10.90
C ASP A 452 52.22 -11.32 -11.56
N ASN A 453 52.84 -10.46 -10.74
CA ASN A 453 53.63 -9.29 -11.14
C ASN A 453 52.86 -8.21 -11.91
N ARG A 454 51.52 -8.21 -11.84
CA ARG A 454 50.66 -7.16 -12.39
C ARG A 454 49.93 -6.44 -11.27
N ASN A 455 50.00 -5.12 -11.24
CA ASN A 455 49.25 -4.31 -10.29
C ASN A 455 47.76 -4.32 -10.67
N ILE A 456 46.91 -4.91 -9.83
CA ILE A 456 45.46 -5.03 -10.04
C ILE A 456 44.71 -3.93 -9.28
N LEU A 457 45.25 -3.44 -8.17
CA LEU A 457 44.57 -2.48 -7.31
C LEU A 457 45.57 -1.46 -6.77
N SER A 458 45.22 -0.19 -6.90
CA SER A 458 45.94 0.94 -6.29
C SER A 458 44.91 1.93 -5.77
N LYS A 459 44.65 1.92 -4.46
CA LYS A 459 43.49 2.63 -3.89
C LYS A 459 43.75 3.16 -2.49
N THR A 460 43.25 4.38 -2.24
CA THR A 460 43.26 5.03 -0.93
C THR A 460 41.93 4.78 -0.22
N TYR A 461 41.99 4.22 0.98
CA TYR A 461 40.86 3.98 1.86
C TYR A 461 40.84 5.00 3.00
N TYR A 462 39.69 5.60 3.23
CA TYR A 462 39.50 6.60 4.27
C TYR A 462 38.93 5.97 5.55
N PRO A 463 39.28 6.50 6.74
CA PRO A 463 38.74 6.01 7.99
C PRO A 463 37.21 6.20 8.04
N ALA A 464 36.52 5.23 8.64
CA ALA A 464 35.07 5.27 8.78
C ALA A 464 34.61 6.26 9.88
N GLY A 465 33.31 6.54 9.89
CA GLY A 465 32.65 7.37 10.90
C GLY A 465 32.70 8.88 10.61
N LEU A 466 31.75 9.61 11.19
CA LEU A 466 31.61 11.08 11.02
C LEU A 466 32.88 11.85 11.43
N ARG A 467 33.64 11.35 12.41
CA ARG A 467 34.86 11.96 12.93
C ARG A 467 36.15 11.33 12.39
N LYS A 468 36.06 10.34 11.50
CA LYS A 468 37.20 9.61 10.91
C LYS A 468 38.17 9.02 11.96
N ASP A 469 37.64 8.56 13.08
CA ASP A 469 38.40 8.00 14.21
C ASP A 469 38.26 6.47 14.34
N ILE A 470 37.41 5.86 13.52
CA ILE A 470 37.15 4.42 13.46
C ILE A 470 38.22 3.75 12.59
N PRO A 471 38.61 2.49 12.87
CA PRO A 471 39.48 1.71 12.00
C PRO A 471 38.99 1.70 10.55
N THR A 472 39.93 1.70 9.61
CA THR A 472 39.65 1.58 8.20
C THR A 472 39.40 0.10 7.89
N PHE A 473 38.33 -0.17 7.13
CA PHE A 473 37.97 -1.50 6.67
C PHE A 473 38.21 -1.58 5.17
N VAL A 474 39.07 -2.51 4.77
CA VAL A 474 39.34 -2.80 3.37
C VAL A 474 38.65 -4.11 3.01
N TYR A 475 37.93 -4.09 1.90
CA TYR A 475 37.24 -5.25 1.35
C TYR A 475 37.22 -5.10 -0.16
N GLU A 476 37.88 -6.00 -0.86
CA GLU A 476 37.93 -6.04 -2.32
C GLU A 476 37.73 -7.48 -2.80
N GLU A 477 37.02 -7.60 -3.92
CA GLU A 477 36.71 -8.86 -4.58
C GLU A 477 37.43 -8.88 -5.93
N ILE A 478 38.35 -9.82 -6.10
CA ILE A 478 39.23 -9.89 -7.28
C ILE A 478 38.96 -11.19 -8.03
N PRO A 479 38.34 -11.14 -9.21
CA PRO A 479 38.13 -12.33 -10.03
C PRO A 479 39.47 -12.77 -10.64
N VAL A 480 39.80 -14.06 -10.50
CA VAL A 480 41.02 -14.68 -11.01
C VAL A 480 40.71 -15.97 -11.74
N SER A 481 41.59 -16.38 -12.64
CA SER A 481 41.51 -17.73 -13.21
C SER A 481 41.87 -18.77 -12.14
N PRO A 482 41.40 -20.02 -12.25
CA PRO A 482 41.82 -21.07 -11.33
C PRO A 482 43.31 -21.41 -11.53
N GLY A 483 44.05 -21.63 -10.45
CA GLY A 483 45.48 -21.95 -10.53
C GLY A 483 46.30 -21.41 -9.36
N ARG A 484 47.62 -21.46 -9.51
CA ARG A 484 48.57 -20.85 -8.57
C ARG A 484 48.81 -19.40 -8.94
N HIS A 485 48.69 -18.53 -7.95
CA HIS A 485 48.89 -17.09 -8.10
C HIS A 485 49.86 -16.58 -7.05
N TYR A 486 50.70 -15.63 -7.46
CA TYR A 486 51.59 -14.90 -6.57
C TYR A 486 50.98 -13.56 -6.19
N ILE A 487 50.73 -13.34 -4.90
CA ILE A 487 50.14 -12.09 -4.39
C ILE A 487 51.20 -11.30 -3.63
N LYS A 488 51.31 -10.02 -3.98
CA LYS A 488 52.10 -9.03 -3.25
C LYS A 488 51.24 -7.84 -2.87
N ILE A 489 51.11 -7.59 -1.58
CA ILE A 489 50.34 -6.47 -1.03
C ILE A 489 51.29 -5.48 -0.39
N LYS A 490 51.14 -4.21 -0.74
CA LYS A 490 51.89 -3.09 -0.15
C LYS A 490 50.90 -2.15 0.51
N MET A 491 51.15 -1.78 1.75
CA MET A 491 50.29 -0.86 2.49
C MET A 491 51.12 0.31 3.04
N ARG A 492 50.55 1.51 2.97
CA ARG A 492 51.08 2.71 3.59
C ARG A 492 50.05 3.34 4.51
N ASP A 493 50.47 3.68 5.72
CA ASP A 493 49.69 4.36 6.75
C ASP A 493 50.37 5.65 7.29
N SER A 494 51.50 6.05 6.69
CA SER A 494 52.26 7.24 7.04
C SER A 494 51.98 8.46 6.14
N LYS A 495 52.51 9.62 6.55
CA LYS A 495 52.45 10.87 5.75
C LYS A 495 53.46 10.88 4.59
N ASP A 496 54.46 10.01 4.64
CA ASP A 496 55.51 9.94 3.63
C ASP A 496 55.02 9.20 2.39
N THR A 497 54.92 9.89 1.26
CA THR A 497 54.40 9.31 0.02
C THR A 497 55.41 8.43 -0.73
N ASN A 498 56.66 8.33 -0.28
CA ASN A 498 57.72 7.67 -1.03
C ASN A 498 58.04 6.25 -0.58
N GLN A 499 57.46 5.77 0.53
CA GLN A 499 57.72 4.43 1.07
C GLN A 499 56.43 3.72 1.48
N PHE A 500 56.42 2.39 1.39
CA PHE A 500 55.36 1.56 1.96
C PHE A 500 55.78 1.09 3.35
N ASP A 501 54.83 1.11 4.28
CA ASP A 501 55.07 0.78 5.69
C ASP A 501 54.99 -0.74 5.94
N TYR A 502 54.27 -1.49 5.09
CA TYR A 502 54.04 -2.92 5.26
C TYR A 502 53.99 -3.66 3.92
N PHE A 503 54.51 -4.89 3.91
CA PHE A 503 54.54 -5.78 2.75
C PHE A 503 54.07 -7.18 3.14
N ILE A 504 53.27 -7.80 2.27
CA ILE A 504 52.89 -9.21 2.41
C ILE A 504 53.06 -9.86 1.04
N GLU A 505 53.84 -10.93 0.99
CA GLU A 505 54.03 -11.74 -0.21
C GLU A 505 53.64 -13.18 0.08
N LYS A 506 52.78 -13.76 -0.77
CA LYS A 506 52.28 -15.12 -0.58
C LYS A 506 51.90 -15.77 -1.89
N GLU A 507 52.33 -17.01 -2.09
CA GLU A 507 51.80 -17.89 -3.13
C GLU A 507 50.52 -18.55 -2.64
N ILE A 508 49.47 -18.52 -3.45
CA ILE A 508 48.18 -19.14 -3.15
C ILE A 508 47.73 -20.03 -4.29
N GLU A 509 47.01 -21.10 -3.96
CA GLU A 509 46.37 -21.98 -4.94
C GLU A 509 44.85 -21.79 -4.86
N VAL A 510 44.27 -21.36 -5.97
CA VAL A 510 42.83 -21.07 -6.07
C VAL A 510 42.17 -22.15 -6.91
N MET A 511 41.35 -22.98 -6.27
CA MET A 511 40.55 -24.00 -6.93
C MET A 511 39.48 -23.38 -7.84
N PRO A 512 39.03 -24.08 -8.90
CA PRO A 512 37.99 -23.59 -9.80
C PRO A 512 36.67 -23.34 -9.07
N GLU A 513 36.00 -22.22 -9.39
CA GLU A 513 34.69 -21.83 -8.88
C GLU A 513 34.64 -21.70 -7.34
N ARG A 514 35.80 -21.47 -6.72
CA ARG A 514 35.93 -21.27 -5.27
C ARG A 514 36.30 -19.85 -4.92
N THR A 515 35.95 -19.50 -3.69
CA THR A 515 36.37 -18.25 -3.06
C THR A 515 37.54 -18.52 -2.14
N PHE A 516 38.65 -17.83 -2.34
CA PHE A 516 39.79 -17.78 -1.42
C PHE A 516 39.71 -16.49 -0.61
N VAL A 517 39.86 -16.57 0.72
CA VAL A 517 39.79 -15.41 1.60
C VAL A 517 41.18 -15.14 2.16
N MET A 518 41.66 -13.91 1.96
CA MET A 518 42.89 -13.42 2.57
C MET A 518 42.54 -12.33 3.58
N ASP A 519 42.55 -12.69 4.86
CA ASP A 519 42.46 -11.73 5.97
C ASP A 519 43.86 -11.32 6.43
N ALA A 520 44.24 -10.07 6.14
CA ALA A 520 45.54 -9.53 6.52
C ALA A 520 45.50 -8.73 7.84
N SER A 521 44.39 -8.79 8.59
CA SER A 521 44.21 -8.01 9.83
C SER A 521 45.26 -8.34 10.89
N THR A 522 45.57 -9.62 11.09
CA THR A 522 46.56 -10.07 12.09
C THR A 522 47.98 -9.67 11.68
N VAL A 523 48.34 -9.92 10.42
CA VAL A 523 49.68 -9.63 9.86
C VAL A 523 50.03 -8.14 9.97
N PHE A 524 49.09 -7.25 9.61
CA PHE A 524 49.33 -5.82 9.77
C PHE A 524 49.29 -5.35 11.23
N SER A 525 48.59 -6.06 12.12
CA SER A 525 48.52 -5.69 13.55
C SER A 525 49.73 -6.12 14.37
N GLU A 526 50.39 -7.23 14.00
CA GLU A 526 51.56 -7.77 14.70
C GLU A 526 52.87 -7.11 14.27
N GLY A 527 52.84 -6.24 13.26
CA GLY A 527 53.96 -5.36 12.94
C GLY A 527 55.20 -6.12 12.47
N GLN A 528 55.04 -6.99 11.47
CA GLN A 528 56.19 -7.45 10.68
C GLN A 528 56.74 -6.24 9.88
N LYS A 529 57.56 -5.45 10.57
CA LYS A 529 58.51 -4.52 9.98
C LYS A 529 59.78 -5.33 9.80
N ASP A 530 60.01 -5.84 8.60
CA ASP A 530 61.36 -6.28 8.24
C ASP A 530 62.30 -5.07 8.15
#